data_AF-A0A0C9R3U2-F1
#
_entry.id   AF-A0A0C9R3U2-F1
#
_cell.length_a   1.000
_cell.length_b   1.000
_cell.length_c   1.000
_cell.angle_alpha   90.00
_cell.angle_beta   90.00
_cell.angle_gamma   90.00
#
_symmetry.space_group_name_H-M   'P 1'
#
loop_
_entity.id
_entity.type
_entity.pdbx_description
1 polymer ?
#
loop_
_entity_poly.entity_id
_entity_poly.type
_entity_poly.pdbx_seq_one_letter_code
_entity_poly.pdbx_strand_id
1 'polypeptide(L)'
;MKLAAKRDRPVDGLKGMSAVATLSTLDLVWGFPPDYIHCILEGVTSQLIELWLCSPGSVWYIGNRIIVLNDRLLQIRPPISFSRLPRPATERSFCKATEWK
;
A
#
# COMPACT_ATOMS: atom_id res chain seq x y z
N MET A 1 -13.83 -14.30 0.65
CA MET A 1 -14.57 -14.79 -0.54
C MET A 1 -15.24 -16.14 -0.34
N LYS A 2 -14.52 -17.24 -0.04
CA LYS A 2 -15.11 -18.59 0.11
C LYS A 2 -16.23 -18.69 1.15
N LEU A 3 -16.07 -18.02 2.31
CA LEU A 3 -17.08 -17.98 3.37
C LEU A 3 -18.36 -17.21 2.98
N ALA A 4 -18.20 -16.08 2.27
CA ALA A 4 -19.34 -15.29 1.78
C ALA A 4 -20.11 -16.04 0.70
N ALA A 5 -19.40 -16.64 -0.26
CA ALA A 5 -19.99 -17.45 -1.33
C ALA A 5 -20.75 -18.68 -0.78
N LYS A 6 -20.22 -19.33 0.27
CA LYS A 6 -20.90 -20.48 0.91
C LYS A 6 -22.16 -20.08 1.68
N ARG A 7 -22.20 -18.88 2.24
CA ARG A 7 -23.29 -18.41 3.11
C ARG A 7 -24.32 -17.56 2.38
N ASP A 8 -24.11 -17.31 1.08
CA ASP A 8 -24.93 -16.45 0.22
C ASP A 8 -25.28 -15.10 0.85
N ARG A 9 -24.32 -14.53 1.59
CA ARG A 9 -24.45 -13.22 2.23
C ARG A 9 -23.08 -12.56 2.39
N PRO A 10 -23.02 -11.22 2.43
CA PRO A 10 -21.77 -10.52 2.68
C PRO A 10 -21.17 -10.91 4.04
N VAL A 11 -19.86 -11.17 4.08
CA VAL A 11 -19.09 -11.40 5.30
C VAL A 11 -17.92 -10.44 5.29
N ASP A 12 -17.80 -9.58 6.30
CA ASP A 12 -16.76 -8.54 6.39
C ASP A 12 -16.68 -7.66 5.14
N GLY A 13 -17.86 -7.30 4.58
CA GLY A 13 -17.97 -6.50 3.34
C GLY A 13 -17.72 -7.28 2.05
N LEU A 14 -17.22 -8.51 2.10
CA LEU A 14 -17.00 -9.36 0.93
C LEU A 14 -18.32 -10.00 0.49
N LYS A 15 -18.81 -9.63 -0.70
CA LYS A 15 -20.09 -10.12 -1.25
C LYS A 15 -20.02 -11.53 -1.85
N GLY A 16 -18.87 -11.91 -2.40
CA GLY A 16 -18.72 -13.15 -3.15
C GLY A 16 -17.42 -13.14 -3.97
N MET A 17 -17.28 -14.10 -4.87
CA MET A 17 -16.15 -14.15 -5.81
C MET A 17 -16.46 -13.29 -7.03
N SER A 18 -15.52 -12.43 -7.45
CA SER A 18 -15.67 -11.65 -8.69
C SER A 18 -15.60 -12.57 -9.90
N ALA A 19 -16.36 -12.28 -10.96
CA ALA A 19 -16.27 -12.99 -12.24
C ALA A 19 -14.87 -12.90 -12.87
N VAL A 20 -14.12 -11.84 -12.57
CA VAL A 20 -12.72 -11.71 -13.01
C VAL A 20 -11.83 -12.74 -12.30
N ALA A 21 -12.14 -13.08 -11.05
CA ALA A 21 -11.38 -14.07 -10.27
C ALA A 21 -11.60 -15.51 -10.72
N THR A 22 -12.60 -15.78 -11.57
CA THR A 22 -12.85 -17.10 -12.16
C THR A 22 -12.08 -17.35 -13.46
N LEU A 23 -11.41 -16.33 -14.02
CA LEU A 23 -10.64 -16.46 -15.24
C LEU A 23 -9.32 -17.19 -14.94
N SER A 24 -9.18 -18.44 -15.40
CA SER A 24 -7.97 -19.25 -15.21
C SER A 24 -6.75 -18.72 -15.98
N THR A 25 -6.98 -17.89 -16.99
CA THR A 25 -5.93 -17.29 -17.83
C THR A 25 -5.39 -15.98 -17.27
N LEU A 26 -5.99 -15.43 -16.22
CA LEU A 26 -5.60 -14.16 -15.62
C LEU A 26 -5.09 -14.40 -14.21
N ASP A 27 -3.79 -14.17 -14.02
CA ASP A 27 -3.23 -14.12 -12.68
C ASP A 27 -3.61 -12.80 -12.01
N LEU A 28 -4.43 -12.85 -10.95
CA LEU A 28 -4.84 -11.63 -10.24
C LEU A 28 -3.69 -10.95 -9.49
N VAL A 29 -2.60 -11.67 -9.21
CA VAL A 29 -1.44 -11.15 -8.48
C VAL A 29 -0.42 -10.59 -9.47
N TRP A 30 -0.09 -11.37 -10.50
CA TRP A 30 0.99 -11.04 -11.44
C TRP A 30 0.50 -10.49 -12.79
N GLY A 31 -0.78 -10.61 -13.08
CA GLY A 31 -1.38 -10.19 -14.36
C GLY A 31 -1.76 -8.71 -14.41
N PHE A 32 -1.63 -7.97 -13.30
CA PHE A 32 -1.84 -6.53 -13.27
C PHE A 32 -0.54 -5.79 -12.93
N PRO A 33 -0.19 -4.73 -13.66
CA PRO A 33 0.90 -3.87 -13.26
C PRO A 33 0.53 -3.11 -11.97
N PRO A 34 1.51 -2.78 -11.11
CA PRO A 34 1.28 -1.87 -10.00
C PRO A 34 0.73 -0.54 -10.51
N ASP A 35 -0.46 -0.18 -10.07
CA ASP A 35 -1.13 1.05 -10.46
C ASP A 35 -1.37 1.97 -9.27
N TYR A 36 -1.60 3.25 -9.57
CA TYR A 36 -1.79 4.27 -8.54
C TYR A 36 -3.02 3.99 -7.66
N ILE A 37 -4.08 3.39 -8.19
CA ILE A 37 -5.30 3.16 -7.42
C ILE A 37 -5.04 2.09 -6.36
N HIS A 38 -4.55 0.90 -6.75
CA HIS A 38 -4.35 -0.18 -5.79
C HIS A 38 -3.13 0.06 -4.88
N CYS A 39 -2.01 0.56 -5.41
CA CYS A 39 -0.81 0.73 -4.58
C CYS A 39 -0.93 1.90 -3.60
N ILE A 40 -1.63 2.96 -3.98
CA ILE A 40 -1.64 4.22 -3.22
C ILE A 40 -3.01 4.53 -2.62
N LEU A 41 -4.10 4.50 -3.40
CA LEU A 41 -5.43 4.90 -2.92
C LEU A 41 -6.06 3.87 -1.98
N GLU A 42 -5.87 2.58 -2.26
CA GLU A 42 -6.28 1.48 -1.37
C GLU A 42 -5.34 1.32 -0.15
N GLY A 43 -4.29 2.16 -0.04
CA GLY A 43 -3.45 2.25 1.15
C GLY A 43 -2.41 1.15 1.30
N VAL A 44 -2.14 0.32 0.29
CA VAL A 44 -1.11 -0.73 0.32
C VAL A 44 0.26 -0.16 0.71
N THR A 45 0.65 0.97 0.13
CA THR A 45 1.92 1.64 0.46
C THR A 45 1.97 2.09 1.91
N SER A 46 0.86 2.63 2.45
CA SER A 46 0.79 3.02 3.86
C SER A 46 0.98 1.81 4.78
N GLN A 47 0.33 0.69 4.46
CA GLN A 47 0.46 -0.56 5.24
C GLN A 47 1.89 -1.10 5.21
N LEU A 48 2.57 -1.08 4.06
CA LEU A 48 3.97 -1.51 3.95
C LEU A 48 4.90 -0.64 4.80
N ILE A 49 4.71 0.67 4.78
CA ILE A 49 5.51 1.60 5.59
C ILE A 49 5.28 1.36 7.08
N GLU A 50 4.05 1.10 7.51
CA GLU A 50 3.78 0.71 8.89
C GLU A 50 4.46 -0.61 9.26
N LEU A 51 4.41 -1.62 8.38
CA LEU A 51 5.08 -2.90 8.61
C LEU A 51 6.59 -2.72 8.80
N TRP A 52 7.22 -1.90 7.97
CA TRP A 52 8.66 -1.63 8.03
C TRP A 52 9.08 -0.81 9.26
N LEU A 53 8.22 0.09 9.74
CA LEU A 53 8.56 1.01 10.84
C LEU A 53 8.02 0.57 12.21
N CYS A 54 6.99 -0.26 12.26
CA CYS A 54 6.26 -0.62 13.48
C CYS A 54 6.33 -2.11 13.83
N SER A 55 7.16 -2.93 13.17
CA SER A 55 7.33 -4.36 13.50
C SER A 55 8.71 -4.73 14.07
N PRO A 56 9.08 -4.27 15.28
CA PRO A 56 10.37 -4.62 15.91
C PRO A 56 10.61 -6.13 15.94
N GLY A 57 11.86 -6.54 15.69
CA GLY A 57 12.27 -7.96 15.70
C GLY A 57 11.98 -8.72 14.41
N SER A 58 11.25 -8.13 13.46
CA SER A 58 11.06 -8.72 12.14
C SER A 58 12.27 -8.47 11.23
N VAL A 59 12.52 -9.37 10.26
CA VAL A 59 13.66 -9.25 9.33
C VAL A 59 13.56 -8.03 8.40
N TRP A 60 12.35 -7.52 8.19
CA TRP A 60 12.05 -6.33 7.39
C TRP A 60 11.94 -5.04 8.23
N TYR A 61 12.24 -5.10 9.53
CA TYR A 61 12.17 -3.94 10.40
C TYR A 61 13.31 -2.96 10.11
N ILE A 62 12.97 -1.73 9.77
CA ILE A 62 13.91 -0.63 9.52
C ILE A 62 13.62 0.61 10.37
N GLY A 63 12.71 0.51 11.35
CA GLY A 63 12.34 1.63 12.22
C GLY A 63 13.53 2.23 13.00
N ASN A 64 14.58 1.45 13.26
CA ASN A 64 15.83 1.92 13.87
C ASN A 64 16.66 2.85 12.97
N ARG A 65 16.36 2.94 11.67
CA ARG A 65 17.03 3.79 10.69
C ARG A 65 16.14 4.93 10.18
N ILE A 66 15.10 5.29 10.94
CA ILE A 66 14.13 6.32 10.51
C ILE A 66 14.77 7.68 10.22
N ILE A 67 15.86 8.04 10.92
CA ILE A 67 16.60 9.29 10.66
C ILE A 67 17.19 9.28 9.24
N VAL A 68 17.85 8.17 8.85
CA VAL A 68 18.42 8.01 7.51
C VAL A 68 17.33 7.96 6.45
N LEU A 69 16.19 7.34 6.76
CA LEU A 69 15.03 7.30 5.87
C LEU A 69 14.48 8.71 5.62
N ASN A 70 14.31 9.50 6.68
CA ASN A 70 13.81 10.88 6.59
C ASN A 70 14.75 11.76 5.76
N ASP A 71 16.06 11.67 6.01
CA ASP A 71 17.05 12.42 5.24
C ASP A 71 16.95 12.09 3.73
N ARG A 72 16.89 10.80 3.38
CA ARG A 72 16.72 10.36 1.99
C ARG A 72 15.43 10.84 1.35
N LEU A 73 14.30 10.79 2.08
CA LEU A 73 13.01 11.26 1.59
C LEU A 73 13.02 12.76 1.29
N LEU A 74 13.61 13.55 2.19
CA LEU A 74 13.68 15.00 2.05
C LEU A 74 14.64 15.47 0.94
N GLN A 75 15.56 14.62 0.51
CA GLN A 75 16.46 14.89 -0.63
C GLN A 75 15.78 14.69 -1.99
N ILE A 76 14.60 14.06 -2.05
CA ILE A 76 13.88 13.84 -3.31
C ILE A 76 13.36 15.17 -3.85
N ARG A 77 13.74 15.50 -5.09
CA ARG A 77 13.30 16.70 -5.80
C ARG A 77 12.45 16.30 -7.01
N PRO A 78 11.13 16.15 -6.84
CA PRO A 78 10.27 15.77 -7.93
C PRO A 78 10.13 16.92 -8.96
N PRO A 79 9.82 16.61 -10.24
CA PRO A 79 9.50 17.61 -11.24
C PRO A 79 8.33 18.51 -10.84
N ILE A 80 8.18 19.67 -11.49
CA ILE A 80 7.11 20.65 -11.24
C ILE A 80 5.68 20.10 -11.36
N SER A 81 5.51 18.95 -12.03
CA SER A 81 4.23 18.25 -12.15
C SER A 81 3.72 17.69 -10.82
N PHE A 82 4.56 17.57 -9.80
CA PHE A 82 4.18 17.10 -8.48
C PHE A 82 3.78 18.28 -7.61
N SER A 83 2.52 18.28 -7.17
CA SER A 83 1.96 19.37 -6.35
C SER A 83 2.37 19.29 -4.88
N ARG A 84 2.97 18.18 -4.44
CA ARG A 84 3.41 17.97 -3.06
C ARG A 84 4.81 17.36 -3.03
N LEU A 85 5.60 17.81 -2.06
CA LEU A 85 6.92 17.27 -1.79
C LEU A 85 6.84 16.13 -0.77
N PRO A 86 7.78 15.17 -0.81
CA PRO A 86 7.87 14.13 0.21
C PRO A 86 8.07 14.72 1.60
N ARG A 87 7.46 14.07 2.59
CA ARG A 87 7.57 14.42 4.01
C ARG A 87 8.38 13.37 4.77
N PRO A 88 8.87 13.70 5.98
CA PRO A 88 9.51 12.72 6.84
C PRO A 88 8.58 11.54 7.13
N ALA A 89 9.12 10.32 7.10
CA ALA A 89 8.39 9.11 7.48
C ALA A 89 7.88 9.12 8.93
N THR A 90 8.46 9.96 9.79
CA THR A 90 7.92 10.20 11.14
C THR A 90 6.50 10.74 11.12
N GLU A 91 6.14 11.54 10.11
CA GLU A 91 4.81 12.15 9.93
C GLU A 91 3.87 11.31 9.03
N ARG A 92 4.22 10.05 8.73
CA ARG A 92 3.47 9.16 7.82
C ARG A 92 1.97 9.06 8.11
N SER A 93 1.55 9.18 9.37
CA SER A 93 0.14 9.17 9.77
C SER A 93 -0.67 10.33 9.18
N PHE A 94 0.00 11.41 8.81
CA PHE A 94 -0.59 12.59 8.19
C PHE A 94 -0.38 12.62 6.67
N CYS A 95 0.43 11.71 6.11
CA CYS A 95 0.68 11.63 4.68
C CYS A 95 -0.61 11.36 3.90
N LYS A 96 -0.80 12.11 2.82
CA LYS A 96 -1.87 11.93 1.85
C LYS A 96 -1.38 10.99 0.76
N ALA A 97 -2.34 10.32 0.11
CA ALA A 97 -2.09 9.45 -1.03
C ALA A 97 -1.12 10.05 -2.06
N THR A 98 -1.30 11.32 -2.42
CA THR A 98 -0.47 11.99 -3.44
C THR A 98 0.99 12.18 -3.03
N GLU A 99 1.34 12.05 -1.75
CA GLU A 99 2.73 12.12 -1.27
C GLU A 99 3.44 10.77 -1.29
N TRP A 100 2.67 9.69 -1.49
CA TRP A 100 3.21 8.33 -1.70
C TRP A 100 3.41 7.98 -3.18
N LYS A 101 2.96 8.86 -4.08
CA LYS A 101 3.09 8.73 -5.54
C LYS A 101 4.50 9.05 -6.00
#